data_AF-A0A0F9FVP1-F1
#
_entry.id   AF-A0A0F9FVP1-F1
#
_cell.length_a   1.000
_cell.length_b   1.000
_cell.length_c   1.000
_cell.angle_alpha   90.00
_cell.angle_beta   90.00
_cell.angle_gamma   90.00
#
_symmetry.space_group_name_H-M   'P 1'
#
loop_
_entity.id
_entity.type
_entity.pdbx_description
1 polymer ?
#
loop_
_entity_poly.entity_id
_entity_poly.type
_entity_poly.pdbx_seq_one_letter_code
_entity_poly.pdbx_strand_id
1 'polypeptide(L)' 'MNSVEKRSHRLQSLLRYYLANKPTDAEFFAKTKSLGVSDGTARDYVRTVMIQAIRSKKK' A
#
# COMPACT_ATOMS: atom_id res chain seq x y z
N MET A 1 4.32 4.64 19.17
CA MET A 1 3.44 4.15 18.10
C MET A 1 3.20 2.66 18.24
N ASN A 2 1.97 2.29 18.55
CA ASN A 2 1.51 0.91 18.58
C ASN A 2 1.53 0.31 17.16
N SER A 3 1.65 -1.01 17.04
CA SER A 3 1.80 -1.69 15.74
C SER A 3 0.67 -1.39 14.73
N VAL A 4 -0.53 -1.10 15.23
CA VAL A 4 -1.70 -0.71 14.42
C VAL A 4 -1.49 0.64 13.76
N GLU A 5 -0.97 1.63 14.49
CA GLU A 5 -0.71 2.97 13.97
C GLU A 5 0.35 2.90 12.86
N LYS A 6 1.45 2.17 13.10
CA LYS A 6 2.51 1.98 12.09
C LYS A 6 1.97 1.37 10.79
N ARG A 7 1.08 0.36 10.88
CA ARG A 7 0.43 -0.24 9.71
C ARG A 7 -0.44 0.77 8.97
N SER A 8 -1.26 1.54 9.70
CA SER A 8 -2.12 2.57 9.11
C SER A 8 -1.32 3.64 8.36
N HIS A 9 -0.25 4.16 8.97
CA HIS A 9 0.64 5.14 8.34
C HIS A 9 1.30 4.59 7.06
N ARG A 10 1.78 3.34 7.09
CA ARG A 10 2.36 2.67 5.91
C ARG A 10 1.35 2.54 4.77
N LEU A 11 0.14 2.05 5.06
CA LEU A 11 -0.93 1.89 4.07
C LEU A 11 -1.34 3.23 3.46
N GLN A 12 -1.48 4.29 4.28
CA GLN A 12 -1.83 5.62 3.79
C GLN A 12 -0.72 6.23 2.92
N SER A 13 0.56 5.99 3.27
CA SER A 13 1.69 6.38 2.43
C SER A 13 1.68 5.66 1.08
N LEU A 14 1.42 4.35 1.08
CA LEU A 14 1.36 3.54 -0.13
C LEU A 14 0.18 3.93 -1.03
N LEU A 15 -0.99 4.24 -0.44
CA LEU A 15 -2.15 4.73 -1.19
C LEU A 15 -1.85 6.06 -1.89
N ARG A 16 -1.24 7.02 -1.19
CA ARG A 16 -0.83 8.31 -1.78
C ARG A 16 0.14 8.10 -2.95
N TYR A 17 1.14 7.23 -2.76
CA TYR A 17 2.08 6.87 -3.81
C TYR A 17 1.38 6.25 -5.03
N TYR A 18 0.49 5.28 -4.80
CA TYR A 18 -0.25 4.57 -5.85
C TYR A 18 -1.13 5.52 -6.67
N LEU A 19 -1.84 6.44 -6.01
CA LEU A 19 -2.71 7.42 -6.68
C LEU A 19 -1.93 8.48 -7.45
N ALA A 20 -0.78 8.93 -6.92
CA ALA A 20 0.04 9.97 -7.56
C ALA A 20 0.84 9.45 -8.76
N ASN A 21 1.43 8.26 -8.65
CA ASN A 21 2.40 7.76 -9.65
C ASN A 21 1.79 6.72 -10.59
N LYS A 22 0.62 6.16 -10.26
CA LYS A 22 -0.02 5.04 -10.99
C LYS A 22 1.01 3.94 -11.38
N PRO A 23 1.80 3.43 -10.42
CA PRO A 23 2.86 2.48 -10.69
C PRO A 23 2.29 1.15 -11.22
N THR A 24 3.12 0.37 -11.92
CA THR A 24 2.79 -1.02 -12.22
C THR A 24 2.72 -1.87 -10.94
N ASP A 25 2.06 -3.03 -11.00
CA ASP A 25 1.93 -3.93 -9.85
C ASP A 25 3.31 -4.38 -9.32
N ALA A 26 4.25 -4.68 -10.23
CA ALA A 26 5.61 -5.07 -9.88
C ALA A 26 6.38 -3.96 -9.15
N GLU A 27 6.32 -2.73 -9.65
CA GLU A 27 6.96 -1.57 -9.00
C GLU A 27 6.34 -1.28 -7.63
N PHE A 28 5.01 -1.40 -7.54
CA PHE A 28 4.30 -1.17 -6.30
C PHE A 28 4.58 -2.24 -5.25
N PHE A 29 4.68 -3.50 -5.67
CA PHE A 29 5.11 -4.60 -4.81
C PHE A 29 6.55 -4.40 -4.32
N ALA A 30 7.48 -4.05 -5.22
CA ALA A 30 8.88 -3.75 -4.85
C ALA A 30 8.98 -2.59 -3.84
N LYS A 31 8.20 -1.51 -4.06
CA LYS A 31 8.12 -0.39 -3.11
C LYS A 31 7.59 -0.82 -1.75
N THR A 32 6.59 -1.69 -1.73
CA THR A 32 6.00 -2.23 -0.50
C THR A 32 7.02 -3.10 0.25
N LYS A 33 7.77 -3.95 -0.47
CA LYS A 33 8.86 -4.77 0.08
C LYS A 33 9.98 -3.93 0.69
N SER A 34 10.29 -2.78 0.10
CA SER A 34 11.27 -1.82 0.63
C SER A 34 10.91 -1.27 2.02
N LEU A 35 9.69 -1.48 2.52
CA LEU A 35 9.29 -1.12 3.89
C LEU A 35 9.77 -2.12 4.95
N GLY A 36 10.56 -3.14 4.56
CA GLY A 36 11.10 -4.16 5.45
C GLY A 36 10.01 -5.14 5.93
N VAL A 37 9.02 -5.43 5.10
CA VAL A 37 7.93 -6.37 5.41
C VAL A 37 8.09 -7.69 4.66
N SER A 38 7.57 -8.77 5.25
CA SER A 38 7.53 -10.09 4.62
C SER A 38 6.66 -10.07 3.35
N ASP A 39 6.89 -11.02 2.43
CA ASP A 39 6.13 -11.11 1.17
C ASP A 39 4.62 -11.24 1.38
N GLY A 40 4.19 -12.01 2.38
CA GLY A 40 2.77 -12.12 2.75
C GLY A 40 2.16 -10.77 3.16
N THR A 41 2.88 -9.99 3.98
CA THR A 41 2.46 -8.65 4.39
C THR A 41 2.49 -7.66 3.22
N ALA A 42 3.48 -7.76 2.33
CA ALA A 42 3.53 -6.93 1.14
C ALA A 42 2.33 -7.19 0.21
N ARG A 43 1.98 -8.46 -0.03
CA ARG A 43 0.78 -8.83 -0.81
C ARG A 43 -0.51 -8.32 -0.16
N ASP A 44 -0.64 -8.43 1.17
CA ASP A 44 -1.77 -7.88 1.91
C ASP A 44 -1.87 -6.34 1.76
N TYR A 45 -0.75 -5.63 1.87
CA TYR A 45 -0.70 -4.19 1.71
C TYR A 45 -1.08 -3.76 0.30
N VAL A 46 -0.54 -4.45 -0.72
CA VAL A 46 -0.89 -4.20 -2.13
C VAL A 46 -2.38 -4.38 -2.34
N ARG A 47 -2.95 -5.51 -1.91
CA ARG A 47 -4.39 -5.78 -2.00
C ARG A 47 -5.23 -4.70 -1.30
N THR A 48 -4.81 -4.31 -0.10
CA THR A 48 -5.49 -3.29 0.70
C THR A 48 -5.51 -1.95 -0.01
N VAL A 49 -4.37 -1.52 -0.56
CA VAL A 49 -4.26 -0.24 -1.28
C VAL A 49 -5.06 -0.26 -2.59
N MET A 50 -5.04 -1.38 -3.33
CA MET A 50 -5.87 -1.55 -4.54
C MET A 50 -7.35 -1.35 -4.24
N ILE A 51 -7.86 -2.02 -3.19
CA ILE A 51 -9.26 -1.88 -2.76
C ILE A 51 -9.57 -0.44 -2.34
N GLN A 52 -8.68 0.21 -1.58
CA GLN A 52 -8.85 1.62 -1.18
C GLN A 52 -8.88 2.55 -2.39
N ALA A 53 -7.97 2.38 -3.36
CA ALA A 53 -7.93 3.18 -4.57
C ALA A 53 -9.20 3.03 -5.42
N ILE A 54 -9.72 1.81 -5.56
CA ILE A 54 -11.00 1.56 -6.25
C ILE A 54 -12.16 2.24 -5.52
N ARG A 55 -12.21 2.14 -4.20
CA ARG A 55 -13.26 2.80 -3.39
C ARG A 55 -13.17 4.32 -3.47
N SER A 56 -11.97 4.89 -3.48
CA SER A 56 -11.74 6.32 -3.63
C SER A 56 -12.18 6.86 -5.00
N LYS A 57 -12.14 6.05 -6.07
CA LYS A 57 -12.64 6.43 -7.40
C LYS A 57 -14.17 6.34 -7.55
N LYS A 58 -14.87 5.70 -6.62
CA LYS A 58 -16.35 5.58 -6.63
C LYS A 58 -17.06 6.68 -5.83
N LYS A 59 -16.31 7.67 -5.34
CA LYS A 59 -16.83 8.88 -4.67
C LYS A 59 -16.72 10.06 -5.62
#